data_AF-A0A1K9ZGD6-F1
#
_entry.id   AF-A0A1K9ZGD6-F1
#
_cell.length_a   1.000
_cell.length_b   1.000
_cell.length_c   1.000
_cell.angle_alpha   90.00
_cell.angle_beta   90.00
_cell.angle_gamma   90.00
#
_symmetry.space_group_name_H-M   'P 1'
#
loop_
_entity.id
_entity.type
_entity.pdbx_description
1 polymer ?
#
loop_
_entity_poly.entity_id
_entity_poly.type
_entity_poly.pdbx_seq_one_letter_code
_entity_poly.pdbx_strand_id
1 'polypeptide(L)'
;MQTVQSVINEIMFIAMSRPDAMDITVEYHGMSDSIFIHVLPTNLNLGRMKTKDINDSVLYSQYIRLGGAACFIDDSESPLEAVLEAKNKILALMAVPVSTQLSPLVLAEVAA
;
A
#
# COMPACT_ATOMS: atom_id res chain seq x y z
N MET A 1 8.10 14.27 18.38
CA MET A 1 8.66 12.91 18.43
C MET A 1 7.79 12.05 17.52
N GLN A 2 8.36 11.39 16.52
CA GLN A 2 7.56 10.49 15.67
C GLN A 2 7.32 9.17 16.40
N THR A 3 6.13 8.61 16.20
CA THR A 3 5.71 7.31 16.73
C THR A 3 5.18 6.46 15.58
N VAL A 4 5.12 5.14 15.77
CA VAL A 4 4.47 4.24 14.80
C VAL A 4 3.08 4.74 14.42
N GLN A 5 2.27 5.13 15.43
CA GLN A 5 0.94 5.70 15.21
C GLN A 5 0.96 6.98 14.37
N SER A 6 1.89 7.90 14.62
CA SER A 6 1.94 9.15 13.84
C SER A 6 2.27 8.89 12.38
N VAL A 7 3.17 7.94 12.09
CA VAL A 7 3.53 7.60 10.71
C VAL A 7 2.39 6.85 9.99
N ILE A 8 1.66 5.98 10.68
CA ILE A 8 0.45 5.35 10.13
C ILE A 8 -0.61 6.40 9.78
N ASN A 9 -0.83 7.37 10.66
CA ASN A 9 -1.77 8.46 10.38
C ASN A 9 -1.37 9.26 9.13
N GLU A 10 -0.07 9.48 8.92
CA GLU A 10 0.43 10.11 7.68
C GLU A 10 0.19 9.23 6.44
N ILE A 11 0.41 7.91 6.53
CA ILE A 11 0.12 6.96 5.44
C ILE A 11 -1.38 6.97 5.11
N MET A 12 -2.25 6.98 6.11
CA MET A 12 -3.69 7.10 5.91
C MET A 12 -4.08 8.43 5.26
N PHE A 13 -3.46 9.54 5.68
CA PHE A 13 -3.69 10.85 5.07
C PHE A 13 -3.27 10.86 3.59
N ILE A 14 -2.13 10.23 3.28
CA ILE A 14 -1.65 10.03 1.91
C ILE A 14 -2.72 9.28 1.08
N ALA A 15 -3.23 8.16 1.58
CA ALA A 15 -4.26 7.37 0.90
C ALA A 15 -5.51 8.21 0.57
N MET A 16 -5.96 9.03 1.52
CA MET A 16 -7.12 9.90 1.34
C MET A 16 -6.87 11.09 0.39
N SER A 17 -5.61 11.52 0.24
CA SER A 17 -5.27 12.68 -0.59
C SER A 17 -5.30 12.39 -2.10
N ARG A 18 -5.11 11.12 -2.49
CA ARG A 18 -5.10 10.66 -3.89
C ARG A 18 -5.78 9.29 -4.03
N PRO A 19 -7.08 9.18 -3.75
CA PRO A 19 -7.81 7.90 -3.77
C PRO A 19 -7.89 7.28 -5.19
N ASP A 20 -7.60 8.07 -6.22
CA ASP A 20 -7.56 7.67 -7.63
C ASP A 20 -6.22 7.06 -8.06
N ALA A 21 -5.16 7.20 -7.24
CA ALA A 21 -3.81 6.77 -7.60
C ALA A 21 -3.51 5.31 -7.21
N MET A 22 -3.90 4.92 -5.99
CA MET A 22 -3.72 3.57 -5.46
C MET A 22 -4.63 3.33 -4.25
N ASP A 23 -4.99 2.08 -4.02
CA ASP A 23 -5.69 1.64 -2.82
C ASP A 23 -4.67 1.23 -1.76
N ILE A 24 -4.66 1.93 -0.63
CA ILE A 24 -3.77 1.65 0.50
C ILE A 24 -4.60 1.15 1.67
N THR A 25 -4.29 -0.05 2.14
CA THR A 25 -4.93 -0.66 3.31
C THR A 25 -3.90 -0.87 4.41
N VAL A 26 -4.27 -0.50 5.64
CA VAL A 26 -3.48 -0.75 6.84
C VAL A 26 -4.32 -1.57 7.82
N GLU A 27 -3.86 -2.77 8.14
CA GLU A 27 -4.57 -3.72 9.01
C GLU A 27 -3.78 -3.92 10.30
N TYR A 28 -4.43 -3.72 11.45
CA TYR A 28 -3.85 -4.04 12.75
C TYR A 28 -4.37 -5.39 13.26
N HIS A 29 -3.46 -6.28 13.62
CA HIS A 29 -3.76 -7.59 14.16
C HIS A 29 -3.37 -7.62 15.64
N GLY A 30 -4.35 -7.46 16.53
CA GLY A 30 -4.12 -7.42 17.97
C GLY A 30 -3.58 -8.70 18.59
N MET A 31 -3.82 -9.86 17.97
CA MET A 31 -3.31 -11.16 18.46
C MET A 31 -1.79 -11.33 18.28
N SER A 32 -1.26 -10.84 17.15
CA SER A 32 0.17 -10.88 16.83
C SER A 32 0.91 -9.59 17.17
N ASP A 33 0.15 -8.58 17.63
CA ASP A 33 0.57 -7.19 17.79
C ASP A 33 1.39 -6.71 16.59
N SER A 34 0.72 -6.67 15.44
CA SER A 34 1.36 -6.43 14.14
C SER A 34 0.49 -5.61 13.21
N ILE A 35 1.13 -5.03 12.21
CA ILE A 35 0.52 -4.22 11.17
C ILE A 35 0.85 -4.83 9.82
N PHE A 36 -0.15 -4.89 8.95
CA PHE A 36 0.06 -5.18 7.54
C PHE A 36 -0.30 -3.94 6.73
N ILE A 37 0.60 -3.54 5.85
CA ILE A 37 0.39 -2.45 4.90
C ILE A 37 0.33 -3.07 3.52
N HIS A 38 -0.77 -2.86 2.81
CA HIS A 38 -0.99 -3.36 1.47
C HIS A 38 -1.30 -2.19 0.52
N VAL A 39 -0.65 -2.19 -0.64
CA VAL A 39 -0.82 -1.18 -1.68
C VAL A 39 -1.13 -1.88 -2.99
N LEU A 40 -2.28 -1.53 -3.54
CA LEU A 40 -2.84 -2.08 -4.77
C LEU A 40 -3.08 -0.94 -5.78
N PRO A 41 -2.99 -1.20 -7.10
CA PRO A 41 -3.45 -0.23 -8.08
C PRO A 41 -4.96 -0.04 -7.96
N THR A 42 -5.43 1.19 -8.13
CA THR A 42 -6.86 1.50 -8.11
C THR A 42 -7.58 0.76 -9.25
N ASN A 43 -8.84 0.40 -9.03
CA ASN A 43 -9.74 -0.26 -10.01
C ASN A 43 -9.47 -1.75 -10.30
N LEU A 44 -8.79 -2.46 -9.39
CA LEU A 44 -8.73 -3.92 -9.47
C LEU A 44 -10.11 -4.55 -9.24
N ASN A 45 -10.59 -5.31 -10.21
CA ASN A 45 -11.81 -6.11 -10.06
C ASN A 45 -11.47 -7.45 -9.39
N LEU A 46 -11.26 -7.41 -8.07
CA LEU A 46 -10.87 -8.59 -7.27
C LEU A 46 -11.84 -9.76 -7.44
N GLY A 47 -13.14 -9.50 -7.65
CA GLY A 47 -14.16 -10.55 -7.83
C GLY A 47 -14.04 -11.34 -9.13
N ARG A 48 -13.21 -10.91 -10.09
CA ARG A 48 -13.01 -11.59 -11.39
C ARG A 48 -11.60 -12.08 -11.63
N MET A 49 -10.68 -11.85 -10.68
CA MET A 49 -9.27 -12.21 -10.82
C MET A 49 -8.96 -13.54 -10.16
N LYS A 50 -8.02 -14.31 -10.71
CA LYS A 50 -7.48 -15.48 -10.00
C LYS A 50 -6.52 -14.98 -8.91
N THR A 51 -6.37 -15.75 -7.84
CA THR A 51 -5.45 -15.43 -6.73
C THR A 51 -4.03 -15.08 -7.21
N LYS A 52 -3.54 -15.75 -8.24
CA LYS A 52 -2.24 -15.44 -8.85
C LYS A 52 -2.21 -14.02 -9.43
N ASP A 53 -3.23 -13.65 -10.19
CA ASP A 53 -3.34 -12.35 -10.82
C ASP A 53 -3.45 -11.23 -9.75
N ILE A 54 -4.09 -11.52 -8.61
CA ILE A 54 -4.16 -10.60 -7.46
C ILE A 54 -2.77 -10.38 -6.87
N ASN A 55 -2.03 -11.46 -6.60
CA ASN A 55 -0.68 -11.37 -6.05
C ASN A 55 0.28 -10.63 -6.99
N ASP A 56 0.18 -10.88 -8.29
CA ASP A 56 0.99 -10.21 -9.32
C ASP A 56 0.64 -8.71 -9.45
N SER A 57 -0.52 -8.29 -8.95
CA SER A 57 -0.98 -6.90 -8.97
C SER A 57 -0.61 -6.11 -7.71
N VAL A 58 -0.03 -6.74 -6.69
CA VAL A 58 0.39 -6.06 -5.47
C VAL A 58 1.57 -5.15 -5.77
N LEU A 59 1.41 -3.83 -5.60
CA LEU A 59 2.50 -2.87 -5.81
C LEU A 59 3.50 -2.92 -4.66
N TYR A 60 2.99 -3.08 -3.44
CA TYR A 60 3.80 -3.15 -2.24
C TYR A 60 2.99 -3.78 -1.10
N SER A 61 3.67 -4.60 -0.31
CA SER A 61 3.09 -5.23 0.86
C SER A 61 4.18 -5.42 1.91
N GLN A 62 3.93 -5.01 3.15
CA GLN A 62 4.85 -5.22 4.26
C GLN A 62 4.11 -5.62 5.52
N TYR A 63 4.65 -6.63 6.18
CA TYR A 63 4.29 -7.03 7.53
C TYR A 63 5.25 -6.37 8.51
N ILE A 64 4.72 -5.80 9.59
CA ILE A 64 5.48 -5.10 10.61
C ILE A 64 5.03 -5.60 11.98
N ARG A 65 5.94 -6.19 12.75
CA ARG A 65 5.64 -6.57 14.12
C ARG A 65 5.86 -5.38 15.05
N LEU A 66 4.93 -5.12 15.97
CA LEU A 66 5.03 -4.03 16.96
C LEU A 66 5.66 -4.51 18.27
N GLY A 67 5.43 -5.78 18.62
CA GLY A 67 6.07 -6.44 19.76
C GLY A 67 7.46 -6.98 19.43
N GLY A 68 8.48 -6.54 20.17
CA GLY A 68 9.91 -6.87 19.96
C GLY A 68 10.34 -8.33 20.20
N ALA A 69 9.41 -9.29 20.29
CA ALA A 69 9.76 -10.70 20.31
C ALA A 69 9.96 -11.16 18.85
N ALA A 70 11.20 -11.10 18.37
CA ALA A 70 11.63 -11.74 17.14
C ALA A 70 11.27 -13.24 17.22
N CYS A 71 10.22 -13.64 16.52
CA CYS A 71 9.98 -15.04 16.24
C CYS A 71 9.79 -15.15 14.73
N PHE A 72 10.84 -15.68 14.11
CA PHE A 72 10.91 -16.27 12.77
C PHE A 72 11.31 -15.43 11.57
N ILE A 73 11.54 -14.12 11.68
CA ILE A 73 12.09 -13.34 10.55
C ILE A 73 13.14 -12.36 11.06
N ASP A 74 14.23 -12.26 10.32
CA ASP A 74 15.44 -11.47 10.55
C ASP A 74 15.12 -9.96 10.50
N ASP A 75 14.39 -9.45 11.50
CA ASP A 75 13.98 -8.05 11.59
C ASP A 75 15.08 -7.25 12.32
N SER A 76 16.10 -6.82 11.58
CA SER A 76 17.11 -5.89 12.09
C SER A 76 16.60 -4.46 12.29
N GLU A 77 15.39 -4.16 11.81
CA GLU A 77 14.79 -2.83 11.86
C GLU A 77 13.75 -2.72 12.98
N SER A 78 13.75 -1.60 13.68
CA SER A 78 12.72 -1.31 14.68
C SER A 78 11.35 -1.09 14.01
N PRO A 79 10.23 -1.28 14.73
CA PRO A 79 8.90 -1.06 14.16
C PRO A 79 8.70 0.35 13.60
N LEU A 80 9.35 1.36 14.20
CA LEU A 80 9.30 2.73 13.69
C LEU A 80 10.04 2.88 12.36
N GLU A 81 11.21 2.26 12.22
CA GLU A 81 12.00 2.28 10.99
C GLU A 81 11.25 1.57 9.86
N ALA A 82 10.64 0.41 10.13
CA ALA A 82 9.86 -0.32 9.13
C ALA A 82 8.66 0.50 8.61
N VAL A 83 7.92 1.18 9.50
CA VAL A 83 6.77 2.02 9.08
C VAL A 83 7.26 3.28 8.33
N LEU A 84 8.42 3.82 8.68
CA LEU A 84 9.04 4.92 7.95
C LEU A 84 9.48 4.50 6.53
N GLU A 85 10.08 3.32 6.41
CA GLU A 85 10.45 2.74 5.13
C GLU A 85 9.20 2.53 4.26
N ALA A 86 8.13 1.99 4.85
CA ALA A 86 6.84 1.81 4.21
C ALA A 86 6.29 3.12 3.64
N LYS A 87 6.27 4.18 4.45
CA LYS A 87 5.84 5.51 4.02
C LYS A 87 6.66 6.01 2.83
N ASN A 88 7.98 5.86 2.87
CA ASN A 88 8.86 6.30 1.79
C ASN A 88 8.61 5.53 0.49
N LYS A 89 8.39 4.21 0.56
CA LYS A 89 8.02 3.38 -0.59
C LYS A 89 6.68 3.82 -1.18
N ILE A 90 5.68 4.07 -0.35
CA ILE A 90 4.37 4.60 -0.78
C ILE A 90 4.50 5.95 -1.48
N LEU A 91 5.26 6.88 -0.91
CA LEU A 91 5.51 8.19 -1.53
C LEU A 91 6.21 8.05 -2.89
N ALA A 92 7.18 7.13 -3.01
CA ALA A 92 7.84 6.84 -4.27
C ALA A 92 6.86 6.27 -5.32
N LEU A 93 5.98 5.36 -4.92
CA LEU A 93 4.92 4.84 -5.79
C LEU A 93 3.96 5.96 -6.24
N MET A 94 3.61 6.88 -5.36
CA MET A 94 2.73 8.02 -5.70
C MET A 94 3.38 9.05 -6.63
N ALA A 95 4.70 9.13 -6.64
CA ALA A 95 5.45 10.03 -7.53
C ALA A 95 5.47 9.51 -8.98
N VAL A 96 5.11 8.24 -9.22
CA VAL A 96 4.93 7.71 -10.57
C VAL A 96 3.67 8.35 -11.18
N PRO A 97 3.76 8.98 -12.36
CA PRO A 97 2.60 9.55 -13.01
C PRO A 97 1.57 8.44 -13.25
N VAL A 98 0.32 8.68 -12.86
CA VAL A 98 -0.82 7.84 -13.23
C VAL A 98 -0.80 7.81 -14.76
N SER A 99 -0.47 6.66 -15.35
CA SER A 99 -0.48 6.53 -16.80
C SER A 99 -1.88 6.89 -17.27
N THR A 100 -1.98 7.99 -18.01
CA THR A 100 -3.19 8.39 -18.74
C THR A 100 -3.42 7.43 -19.90
N GLN A 101 -3.54 6.13 -19.62
CA GLN A 101 -4.23 5.24 -20.52
C GLN A 101 -5.71 5.57 -20.41
N LEU A 102 -6.12 6.56 -21.22
CA LEU A 102 -7.50 6.73 -21.62
C LEU A 102 -8.04 5.34 -21.98
N SER A 103 -9.12 4.94 -21.31
CA SER A 103 -9.78 3.69 -21.64
C SER A 103 -10.07 3.66 -23.16
N PRO A 104 -10.03 2.49 -23.82
CA PRO A 104 -10.32 2.38 -25.26
C PRO A 104 -11.67 2.98 -25.66
N LEU A 105 -12.60 3.13 -24.71
CA LEU A 105 -13.88 3.82 -24.92
C LEU A 105 -13.71 5.33 -25.15
N VAL A 106 -12.85 6.01 -24.39
CA VAL A 106 -12.67 7.47 -24.54
C VAL A 106 -11.89 7.80 -25.81
N LEU A 107 -10.99 6.92 -26.25
CA LEU A 107 -10.29 7.07 -27.53
C LEU A 107 -11.22 6.96 -28.75
N ALA A 108 -12.33 6.21 -28.63
CA ALA A 108 -13.32 6.08 -29.70
C ALA A 108 -14.21 7.34 -29.84
N GLU A 109 -14.47 8.07 -28.75
CA GLU A 109 -15.30 9.28 -28.78
C GLU A 109 -14.56 10.53 -29.27
N VAL A 110 -13.23 10.58 -29.12
CA VAL A 110 -12.41 11.73 -29.57
C VAL A 110 -12.06 11.64 -31.06
N ALA A 111 -12.26 10.47 -31.68
CA ALA A 111 -11.96 10.22 -33.09
C ALA A 111 -13.20 10.23 -34.02
N ALA A 112 -14.39 10.56 -33.50
CA ALA A 112 -15.65 10.69 -34.23
C ALA A 112 -16.05 12.17 -34.39
#